data_AF-V4LFN0-F1
#
_entry.id   AF-V4LFN0-F1
#
_cell.length_a   1.000
_cell.length_b   1.000
_cell.length_c   1.000
_cell.angle_alpha   90.00
_cell.angle_beta   90.00
_cell.angle_gamma   90.00
#
_symmetry.space_group_name_H-M   'P 1'
#
loop_
_entity.id
_entity.type
_entity.pdbx_description
1 polymer ?
#
loop_
_entity_poly.entity_id
_entity_poly.type
_entity_poly.pdbx_seq_one_letter_code
_entity_poly.pdbx_strand_id
1 'polypeptide(L)'
;KAIGTFRVWMEPFTPLRVPLIENLRRDPYERAEITSNTYYDWVLDRAYLLVPAQTYVGQFLQTFQEFPPRQKAASFSLDQVMEKLTPSGG
;
A
#
# COMPACT_ATOMS: atom_id res chain seq x y z
N LYS A 1 13.20 -0.77 -1.54
CA LYS A 1 12.29 -1.04 -0.42
C LYS A 1 13.06 -0.79 0.87
N ALA A 2 12.64 0.18 1.67
CA ALA A 2 13.16 0.37 3.01
C ALA A 2 12.74 -0.82 3.90
N ILE A 3 13.69 -1.41 4.63
CA ILE A 3 13.47 -2.61 5.48
C ILE A 3 12.78 -2.22 6.80
N GLY A 4 12.80 -0.94 7.19
CA GLY A 4 12.12 -0.43 8.37
C GLY A 4 12.65 0.93 8.83
N THR A 5 12.27 1.31 10.06
CA THR A 5 12.68 2.55 10.76
C THR A 5 12.33 3.84 10.01
N PHE A 6 12.98 4.95 10.37
CA PHE A 6 12.72 6.26 9.79
C PHE A 6 12.93 6.32 8.27
N ARG A 7 13.76 5.42 7.72
CA ARG A 7 14.02 5.34 6.27
C ARG A 7 12.77 5.09 5.44
N VAL A 8 11.75 4.40 5.99
CA VAL A 8 10.45 4.19 5.32
C VAL A 8 9.75 5.52 5.02
N TRP A 9 9.95 6.53 5.85
CA TRP A 9 9.35 7.86 5.69
C TRP A 9 10.18 8.79 4.79
N MET A 10 11.46 8.45 4.57
CA MET A 10 12.36 9.20 3.70
C MET A 10 12.25 8.77 2.24
N GLU A 11 11.97 7.49 2.00
CA GLU A 11 11.89 6.93 0.64
C GLU A 11 10.54 7.22 -0.04
N PRO A 12 10.52 7.42 -1.37
CA PRO A 12 9.28 7.58 -2.11
C PRO A 12 8.45 6.29 -2.10
N PHE A 13 7.13 6.42 -2.04
CA PHE A 13 6.21 5.29 -2.18
C PHE A 13 6.34 4.65 -3.56
N THR A 14 6.70 3.36 -3.59
CA THR A 14 6.84 2.60 -4.83
C THR A 14 5.69 1.59 -4.93
N PRO A 15 4.77 1.72 -5.90
CA PRO A 15 3.68 0.77 -6.07
C PRO A 15 4.20 -0.56 -6.64
N LEU A 16 3.81 -1.67 -6.00
CA LEU A 16 4.10 -3.01 -6.51
C LEU A 16 3.10 -3.41 -7.60
N ARG A 17 3.57 -4.17 -8.60
CA ARG A 17 2.69 -4.71 -9.66
C ARG A 17 1.87 -5.91 -9.20
N VAL A 18 2.36 -6.62 -8.20
CA VAL A 18 1.71 -7.77 -7.58
C VAL A 18 1.59 -7.46 -6.09
N PRO A 19 0.42 -7.64 -5.48
CA PRO A 19 0.27 -7.46 -4.04
C PRO A 19 1.08 -8.51 -3.28
N LEU A 20 1.55 -8.13 -2.10
CA LEU A 20 2.20 -9.05 -1.18
C LEU A 20 1.13 -9.94 -0.52
N ILE A 21 1.47 -11.21 -0.33
CA ILE A 21 0.59 -12.18 0.34
C ILE A 21 1.31 -12.67 1.58
N GLU A 22 0.72 -12.40 2.74
CA GLU A 22 1.27 -12.81 4.03
C GLU A 22 0.37 -13.81 4.74
N ASN A 23 0.98 -14.80 5.39
CA ASN A 23 0.26 -15.76 6.22
C ASN A 23 0.52 -15.46 7.69
N LEU A 24 -0.35 -14.67 8.30
CA LEU A 24 -0.20 -14.23 9.69
C LEU A 24 -0.16 -15.37 10.73
N ARG A 25 -0.71 -16.55 10.41
CA ARG A 25 -0.63 -17.72 11.30
C ARG A 25 0.75 -18.37 11.29
N ARG A 26 1.41 -18.36 10.13
CA ARG A 26 2.74 -18.96 9.95
C ARG A 26 3.87 -17.95 10.17
N ASP A 27 3.61 -16.69 9.84
CA ASP A 27 4.54 -15.59 9.96
C ASP A 27 3.86 -14.40 10.67
N PRO A 28 3.75 -14.44 12.01
CA PRO A 28 3.13 -13.38 12.78
C PRO A 28 3.86 -12.03 12.72
N TYR A 29 5.11 -12.03 12.21
CA TYR A 29 5.96 -10.84 12.16
C TYR A 29 6.21 -10.33 10.74
N GLU A 30 5.56 -10.91 9.73
CA GLU A 30 5.61 -10.45 8.32
C GLU A 30 7.05 -10.33 7.80
N ARG A 31 7.89 -11.35 8.07
CA ARG A 31 9.31 -11.40 7.69
C ARG A 31 9.60 -12.35 6.54
N ALA A 32 8.61 -13.05 6.01
CA ALA A 32 8.80 -14.10 5.02
C ALA A 32 9.50 -13.60 3.74
N GLU A 33 9.21 -12.39 3.27
CA GLU A 33 9.93 -11.76 2.15
C GLU A 33 11.44 -11.59 2.39
N ILE A 34 11.88 -11.48 3.64
CA ILE A 34 13.27 -11.19 4.02
C ILE A 34 14.01 -12.48 4.36
N THR A 35 13.36 -13.40 5.08
CA THR A 35 14.04 -14.55 5.71
C THR A 35 13.74 -15.88 5.05
N SER A 36 12.69 -15.98 4.23
CA SER A 36 12.29 -17.26 3.63
C SER A 36 12.90 -17.46 2.25
N ASN A 37 13.53 -18.62 2.06
CA ASN A 37 14.07 -19.03 0.76
C ASN A 37 12.98 -19.44 -0.24
N THR A 38 11.75 -19.70 0.22
CA THR A 38 10.66 -20.29 -0.59
C THR A 38 9.41 -19.41 -0.61
N TYR A 39 9.51 -18.14 -0.20
CA TYR A 39 8.37 -17.23 -0.18
C TYR A 39 7.72 -17.10 -1.55
N TYR A 40 8.49 -16.84 -2.61
CA TYR A 40 7.93 -16.61 -3.94
C TYR A 40 7.31 -17.86 -4.55
N ASP A 41 7.87 -19.05 -4.32
CA ASP A 41 7.23 -20.32 -4.71
C ASP A 41 5.86 -20.46 -4.02
N TRP A 42 5.81 -20.21 -2.71
CA TRP A 42 4.58 -20.26 -1.92
C TRP A 42 3.52 -19.25 -2.38
N VAL A 43 3.93 -18.04 -2.79
CA VAL A 43 3.06 -17.00 -3.35
C VAL A 43 2.51 -17.43 -4.70
N LEU A 44 3.35 -17.96 -5.60
CA LEU A 44 2.93 -18.40 -6.93
C LEU A 44 1.92 -19.55 -6.87
N ASP A 45 2.14 -20.52 -5.97
CA ASP A 45 1.19 -21.59 -5.67
C ASP A 45 -0.18 -21.08 -5.20
N ARG A 46 -0.25 -19.82 -4.75
CA ARG A 46 -1.44 -19.17 -4.17
C ARG A 46 -1.90 -17.96 -4.94
N ALA A 47 -1.39 -17.73 -6.16
CA ALA A 47 -1.79 -16.62 -7.00
C ALA A 47 -3.31 -16.60 -7.28
N TYR A 48 -3.96 -17.78 -7.24
CA TYR A 48 -5.41 -17.92 -7.37
C TYR A 48 -6.23 -17.17 -6.29
N LEU A 49 -5.62 -16.80 -5.16
CA LEU A 49 -6.26 -16.01 -4.11
C LEU A 49 -6.49 -14.54 -4.51
N LEU A 50 -5.76 -14.04 -5.52
CA LEU A 50 -5.78 -12.62 -5.88
C LEU A 50 -7.10 -12.20 -6.54
N VAL A 51 -7.69 -13.04 -7.37
CA VAL A 51 -8.96 -12.75 -8.05
C VAL A 51 -10.13 -12.55 -7.07
N PRO A 52 -10.43 -13.48 -6.14
CA PRO A 52 -11.51 -13.26 -5.17
C PRO A 52 -11.21 -12.11 -4.20
N ALA A 53 -9.94 -11.87 -3.87
CA ALA A 53 -9.55 -10.73 -3.04
C ALA A 53 -9.91 -9.38 -3.70
N GLN A 54 -9.76 -9.26 -5.03
CA GLN A 54 -10.16 -8.06 -5.76
C GLN A 54 -11.67 -7.77 -5.60
N THR A 55 -12.52 -8.80 -5.63
CA THR A 55 -13.96 -8.63 -5.43
C THR A 55 -14.28 -8.09 -4.04
N TYR A 56 -13.63 -8.64 -3.01
CA TYR A 56 -13.83 -8.21 -1.62
C TYR A 56 -13.37 -6.75 -1.40
N VAL A 57 -12.19 -6.40 -1.91
CA VAL A 57 -11.69 -5.02 -1.86
C VAL A 57 -12.62 -4.08 -2.64
N GLY A 58 -13.12 -4.50 -3.80
CA GLY A 58 -14.08 -3.73 -4.59
C GLY A 58 -15.37 -3.41 -3.82
N GLN A 59 -15.93 -4.38 -3.10
CA GLN A 59 -17.09 -4.16 -2.22
C GLN A 59 -16.77 -3.16 -1.11
N PHE A 60 -15.59 -3.27 -0.48
CA PHE A 60 -15.16 -2.30 0.53
C PHE A 60 -15.03 -0.89 -0.06
N LEU A 61 -14.45 -0.74 -1.25
CA LEU A 61 -14.32 0.57 -1.91
C LEU A 61 -15.67 1.20 -2.28
N GLN A 62 -16.71 0.40 -2.55
CA GLN A 62 -18.06 0.91 -2.77
C GLN A 62 -18.60 1.65 -1.53
N THR A 63 -18.22 1.24 -0.32
CA THR A 63 -18.64 1.93 0.92
C THR A 63 -18.17 3.37 1.01
N PHE A 64 -17.11 3.75 0.30
CA PHE A 64 -16.62 5.14 0.28
C PHE A 64 -17.55 6.10 -0.45
N GLN A 65 -18.52 5.59 -1.25
CA GLN A 65 -19.60 6.42 -1.79
C GLN A 65 -20.56 6.86 -0.68
N GLU A 66 -20.84 5.97 0.27
CA GLU A 66 -21.72 6.23 1.41
C GLU A 66 -21.00 7.02 2.51
N PHE A 67 -19.70 6.75 2.71
CA PHE A 67 -18.87 7.36 3.74
C PHE A 67 -17.62 8.02 3.12
N PRO A 68 -17.75 9.23 2.54
CA PRO A 68 -16.64 9.87 1.85
C PRO A 68 -15.48 10.20 2.82
N PRO A 69 -14.22 9.94 2.42
CA PRO A 69 -13.05 10.21 3.26
C PRO A 69 -12.93 11.70 3.57
N ARG A 70 -12.96 12.04 4.87
CA ARG A 70 -13.05 13.43 5.36
C ARG A 70 -11.71 14.19 5.36
N GLN A 71 -10.59 13.54 5.06
CA GLN A 71 -9.27 14.17 4.97
C GLN A 71 -8.52 13.69 3.73
N LYS A 72 -8.02 14.63 2.93
CA LYS A 72 -6.96 14.32 1.95
C LYS A 72 -5.74 13.87 2.74
N ALA A 73 -5.12 12.76 2.35
CA ALA A 73 -3.89 12.28 2.98
C ALA A 73 -2.88 13.44 3.07
N ALA A 74 -2.29 13.65 4.25
CA ALA A 74 -1.31 14.70 4.49
C ALA A 74 -0.08 14.44 3.60
N SER A 75 -0.12 14.98 2.39
CA SER A 75 0.97 14.90 1.45
C SER A 75 1.89 16.07 1.76
N PHE A 76 3.04 15.77 2.36
CA PHE A 76 4.18 16.68 2.49
C PHE A 76 4.87 16.92 1.13
N SER A 77 4.11 16.94 0.03
CA SER A 77 4.65 17.26 -1.28
C SER A 77 4.99 18.75 -1.32
N LEU A 78 6.18 19.05 -1.85
CA LEU A 78 6.55 20.40 -2.25
C LEU A 78 5.49 20.99 -3.19
N ASP A 79 4.81 20.17 -3.99
CA ASP A 79 3.70 20.60 -4.86
C ASP A 79 2.56 21.26 -4.08
N GLN A 80 2.15 20.74 -2.91
CA GLN A 80 1.14 21.39 -2.07
C GLN A 80 1.66 22.69 -1.43
N VAL A 81 2.95 22.77 -1.14
CA VAL A 81 3.58 24.00 -0.63
C VAL A 81 3.63 25.05 -1.74
N MET A 82 4.00 24.64 -2.96
CA MET A 82 4.02 25.51 -4.13
C MET A 82 2.60 25.96 -4.52
N GLU A 83 1.58 25.09 -4.46
CA GLU A 83 0.17 25.41 -4.71
C GLU A 83 -0.38 26.44 -3.70
N LYS A 84 0.02 26.34 -2.42
CA LYS A 84 -0.31 27.34 -1.38
C LYS A 84 0.45 28.65 -1.52
N LEU A 85 1.63 28.62 -2.13
CA LEU A 85 2.51 29.78 -2.30
C LEU A 85 2.30 30.50 -3.63
N THR A 86 1.66 29.88 -4.62
CA THR A 86 1.13 30.58 -5.79
C THR A 86 -0.13 31.34 -5.38
N PRO A 87 -0.11 32.70 -5.37
CA PRO A 87 -1.34 33.46 -5.20
C PRO A 87 -2.27 33.14 -6.37
N SER A 88 -3.58 33.04 -6.11
CA SER A 88 -4.58 32.93 -7.18
C SER A 88 -4.48 34.16 -8.08
N GLY A 89 -3.69 34.05 -9.14
CA GLY A 89 -3.49 35.11 -10.11
C GLY A 89 -4.61 35.07 -11.14
N GLY A 90 -5.61 35.94 -10.97
CA GLY A 90 -6.61 36.30 -11.99
C GLY A 90 -7.86 35.43 -11.98
#